data_AF-A0A9W9GY26-F1
#
_entry.id   AF-A0A9W9GY26-F1
#
_cell.length_a   1.000
_cell.length_b   1.000
_cell.length_c   1.000
_cell.angle_alpha   90.00
_cell.angle_beta   90.00
_cell.angle_gamma   90.00
#
_symmetry.space_group_name_H-M   'P 1'
#
loop_
_entity.id
_entity.type
_entity.pdbx_description
1 polymer ?
#
loop_
_entity_poly.entity_id
_entity_poly.type
_entity_poly.pdbx_seq_one_letter_code
_entity_poly.pdbx_strand_id
1 'polypeptide(L)'
;MRLSILVPLAALLSFSVAEFPDEDLSQCLIMCLSIGAGVAGCSSYVDSSCTCHSDAFRDAVGECLKKSCIQEDIDTAASLHKEVCGVYEQ
;
A
#
# COMPACT_ATOMS: atom_id res chain seq x y z
N MET A 1 -51.08 -28.52 15.31
CA MET A 1 -49.69 -28.24 15.74
C MET A 1 -49.15 -27.13 14.85
N ARG A 2 -48.94 -25.92 15.42
CA ARG A 2 -48.53 -24.73 14.67
C ARG A 2 -47.00 -24.70 14.65
N LEU A 3 -46.41 -24.97 13.49
CA LEU A 3 -44.96 -25.03 13.31
C LEU A 3 -44.41 -23.59 13.21
N SER A 4 -44.09 -22.99 14.35
CA SER A 4 -43.40 -21.70 14.40
C SER A 4 -41.92 -21.92 14.09
N ILE A 5 -41.56 -21.89 12.81
CA ILE A 5 -40.17 -21.89 12.35
C ILE A 5 -39.64 -20.47 12.56
N LEU A 6 -38.90 -20.27 13.65
CA LEU A 6 -38.08 -19.08 13.84
C LEU A 6 -36.83 -19.25 12.96
N VAL A 7 -36.82 -18.59 11.81
CA VAL A 7 -35.63 -18.47 10.94
C VAL A 7 -34.66 -17.51 11.64
N PRO A 8 -33.49 -17.94 12.12
CA PRO A 8 -32.51 -17.01 12.64
C PRO A 8 -31.93 -16.26 11.44
N LEU A 9 -32.08 -14.93 11.44
CA LEU A 9 -31.28 -14.04 10.59
C LEU A 9 -29.81 -14.16 11.02
N ALA A 10 -29.10 -15.15 10.47
CA ALA A 10 -27.64 -15.09 10.40
C ALA A 10 -27.31 -14.32 9.12
N ALA A 11 -27.25 -12.99 9.24
CA ALA A 11 -26.65 -12.15 8.21
C ALA A 11 -25.15 -12.51 8.16
N LEU A 12 -24.80 -13.38 7.22
CA LEU A 12 -23.42 -13.62 6.84
C LEU A 12 -22.87 -12.30 6.29
N LEU A 13 -22.12 -11.58 7.11
CA LEU A 13 -21.28 -10.47 6.64
C LEU A 13 -20.29 -11.07 5.66
N SER A 14 -20.59 -10.94 4.37
CA SER A 14 -19.67 -11.22 3.30
C SER A 14 -18.59 -10.15 3.41
N PHE A 15 -17.48 -10.49 4.06
CA PHE A 15 -16.26 -9.70 3.96
C PHE A 15 -15.78 -9.88 2.53
N SER A 16 -16.08 -8.91 1.66
CA SER A 16 -15.29 -8.72 0.46
C SER A 16 -13.88 -8.43 0.96
N VAL A 17 -12.96 -9.39 0.84
CA VAL A 17 -11.54 -9.04 0.87
C VAL A 17 -11.39 -8.13 -0.34
N ALA A 18 -11.16 -6.84 -0.09
CA ALA A 18 -10.71 -5.97 -1.16
C ALA A 18 -9.39 -6.57 -1.65
N GLU A 19 -9.39 -7.08 -2.88
CA GLU A 19 -8.18 -7.46 -3.60
C GLU A 19 -7.37 -6.17 -3.79
N PHE A 20 -6.60 -5.80 -2.78
CA PHE A 20 -5.62 -4.75 -2.90
C PHE A 20 -4.50 -5.28 -3.80
N PRO A 21 -4.01 -4.50 -4.77
CA PRO A 21 -2.89 -4.88 -5.64
C PRO A 21 -1.55 -5.09 -4.90
N ASP A 22 -1.55 -5.14 -3.57
CA ASP A 22 -0.40 -5.43 -2.71
C ASP A 22 0.05 -6.90 -2.76
N GLU A 23 -0.62 -7.79 -3.51
CA GLU A 23 -0.26 -9.21 -3.60
C GLU A 23 1.15 -9.46 -4.20
N ASP A 24 1.75 -8.47 -4.89
CA ASP A 24 3.07 -8.58 -5.50
C ASP A 24 4.18 -7.77 -4.78
N LEU A 25 3.87 -6.94 -3.78
CA LEU A 25 4.89 -6.17 -3.07
C LEU A 25 5.38 -6.90 -1.82
N SER A 26 6.69 -6.93 -1.62
CA SER A 26 7.24 -7.52 -0.41
C SER A 26 6.83 -6.72 0.84
N GLN A 27 6.75 -7.40 1.98
CA GLN A 27 6.47 -6.75 3.26
C GLN A 27 7.53 -5.69 3.62
N CYS A 28 8.78 -5.87 3.19
CA CYS A 28 9.84 -4.89 3.44
C CYS A 28 9.60 -3.60 2.65
N LEU A 29 9.23 -3.74 1.38
CA LEU A 29 8.91 -2.62 0.52
C LEU A 29 7.68 -1.86 1.05
N ILE A 30 6.59 -2.57 1.40
CA ILE A 30 5.38 -1.95 1.96
C ILE A 30 5.69 -1.18 3.25
N MET A 31 6.52 -1.75 4.14
CA MET A 31 6.96 -1.08 5.37
C MET A 31 7.71 0.21 5.04
N CYS A 32 8.68 0.17 4.12
CA CYS A 32 9.47 1.36 3.76
C CYS A 32 8.63 2.45 3.09
N LEU A 33 7.72 2.07 2.20
CA LEU A 33 6.75 2.98 1.59
C LEU A 33 5.87 3.65 2.67
N SER A 34 5.39 2.88 3.65
CA SER A 34 4.58 3.38 4.75
C SER A 34 5.35 4.36 5.66
N ILE A 35 6.61 4.05 5.98
CA ILE A 35 7.49 4.95 6.75
C ILE A 35 7.71 6.25 5.97
N GLY A 36 8.01 6.14 4.67
CA GLY A 36 8.20 7.32 3.81
C GLY A 36 6.97 8.21 3.77
N ALA A 37 5.77 7.63 3.67
CA ALA A 37 4.52 8.38 3.68
C ALA A 37 4.33 9.15 5.00
N GLY A 38 4.60 8.50 6.13
CA GLY A 38 4.55 9.13 7.44
C GLY A 38 5.55 10.28 7.59
N VAL A 39 6.79 10.11 7.12
CA VAL A 39 7.83 11.16 7.15
C VAL A 39 7.44 12.35 6.27
N ALA A 40 6.87 12.09 5.10
CA ALA A 40 6.44 13.13 4.16
C ALA A 40 5.13 13.82 4.56
N GLY A 41 4.40 13.29 5.55
CA GLY A 41 3.06 13.77 5.92
C GLY A 41 1.99 13.45 4.87
N CYS A 42 2.22 12.45 4.01
CA CYS A 42 1.23 11.97 3.06
C CYS A 42 0.18 11.10 3.76
N SER A 43 -1.04 11.07 3.22
CA SER A 43 -2.16 10.31 3.80
C SER A 43 -1.86 8.81 3.87
N SER A 44 -1.17 8.30 2.85
CA SER A 44 -0.70 6.92 2.73
C SER A 44 0.38 6.84 1.64
N TYR A 45 1.03 5.69 1.50
CA TYR A 45 2.00 5.49 0.42
C TYR A 45 1.37 5.41 -0.98
N VAL A 46 0.06 5.15 -1.07
CA VAL A 46 -0.69 5.15 -2.34
C VAL A 46 -1.22 6.53 -2.74
N ASP A 47 -1.02 7.55 -1.90
CA ASP A 47 -1.34 8.96 -2.21
C ASP A 47 -0.30 9.53 -3.20
N SER A 48 -0.38 9.07 -4.46
CA SER A 48 0.60 9.40 -5.49
C SER A 48 0.71 10.90 -5.76
N SER A 49 -0.38 11.65 -5.60
CA SER A 49 -0.36 13.12 -5.70
C SER A 49 0.58 13.73 -4.64
N CYS A 50 0.68 13.14 -3.45
CA CYS A 50 1.58 13.60 -2.41
C CYS A 50 2.98 12.98 -2.56
N THR A 51 3.05 11.64 -2.65
CA THR A 51 4.32 10.90 -2.60
C THR A 51 5.23 11.18 -3.80
N CYS A 52 4.67 11.39 -5.00
CA CYS A 52 5.45 11.71 -6.19
C CYS A 52 6.06 13.12 -6.17
N HIS A 53 5.49 14.06 -5.41
CA HIS A 53 6.00 15.44 -5.29
C HIS A 53 6.85 15.66 -4.04
N SER A 54 7.07 14.63 -3.22
CA SER A 54 7.76 14.75 -1.96
C SER A 54 9.17 14.16 -2.03
N ASP A 55 10.17 15.03 -2.05
CA ASP A 55 11.57 14.61 -1.88
C ASP A 55 11.78 13.89 -0.55
N ALA A 56 11.12 14.35 0.51
CA ALA A 56 11.18 13.71 1.84
C ALA A 56 10.64 12.27 1.82
N PHE A 57 9.58 12.00 1.04
CA PHE A 57 9.10 10.63 0.82
C PHE A 57 10.18 9.80 0.14
N ARG A 58 10.70 10.28 -0.99
CA ARG A 58 11.66 9.55 -1.82
C ARG A 58 12.95 9.25 -1.06
N ASP A 59 13.46 10.20 -0.29
CA ASP A 59 14.67 10.03 0.52
C ASP A 59 14.45 9.04 1.66
N ALA A 60 13.34 9.17 2.40
CA ALA A 60 13.02 8.26 3.52
C ALA A 60 12.81 6.82 3.07
N VAL A 61 12.11 6.61 1.94
CA VAL A 61 11.96 5.28 1.32
C VAL A 61 13.34 4.74 0.91
N GLY A 62 14.15 5.56 0.22
CA GLY A 62 15.48 5.16 -0.22
C GLY A 62 16.42 4.77 0.91
N GLU A 63 16.42 5.51 2.03
CA GLU A 63 17.19 5.15 3.22
C GLU A 63 16.68 3.88 3.89
N CYS A 64 15.35 3.72 4.01
CA CYS A 64 14.75 2.54 4.61
C CYS A 64 15.09 1.26 3.82
N LEU A 65 14.94 1.30 2.49
CA LEU A 65 15.20 0.17 1.62
C LEU A 65 16.66 -0.28 1.71
N LYS A 66 17.61 0.66 1.63
CA LYS A 66 19.05 0.36 1.74
C LYS A 66 19.43 -0.29 3.07
N LYS A 67 18.70 0.02 4.14
CA LYS A 67 19.00 -0.47 5.49
C LYS A 67 18.34 -1.81 5.81
N SER A 68 17.15 -2.05 5.26
CA SER A 68 16.25 -3.09 5.77
C SER A 68 15.85 -4.13 4.73
N CYS A 69 15.99 -3.83 3.44
CA CYS A 69 15.42 -4.61 2.35
C CYS A 69 16.50 -5.18 1.42
N ILE A 70 16.10 -6.14 0.58
CA ILE A 70 17.00 -6.75 -0.41
C ILE A 70 17.04 -5.93 -1.69
N GLN A 71 18.00 -6.24 -2.57
CA GLN A 71 18.17 -5.51 -3.83
C GLN A 71 16.92 -5.57 -4.72
N GLU A 72 16.20 -6.70 -4.73
CA GLU A 72 14.95 -6.85 -5.48
C GLU A 72 13.88 -5.84 -5.05
N ASP A 73 13.79 -5.52 -3.75
CA ASP A 73 12.85 -4.50 -3.24
C ASP A 73 13.23 -3.10 -3.71
N ILE A 74 14.53 -2.82 -3.79
CA ILE A 74 15.05 -1.54 -4.29
C ILE A 74 14.71 -1.37 -5.77
N ASP A 75 14.93 -2.42 -6.56
CA ASP A 75 14.66 -2.41 -8.00
C ASP A 75 13.15 -2.31 -8.29
N THR A 76 12.34 -3.01 -7.49
CA THR A 76 10.88 -2.93 -7.53
C THR A 76 10.38 -1.54 -7.16
N ALA A 77 10.90 -0.94 -6.09
CA ALA A 77 10.55 0.42 -5.68
C ALA A 77 10.85 1.45 -6.78
N ALA A 78 12.01 1.33 -7.44
CA ALA A 78 12.40 2.23 -8.52
C ALA A 78 11.50 2.07 -9.75
N SER A 79 11.11 0.83 -10.08
CA SER A 79 10.19 0.53 -11.18
C SER A 79 8.79 1.07 -10.88
N LEU A 80 8.28 0.81 -9.69
CA LEU A 80 6.99 1.31 -9.21
C LEU A 80 6.95 2.84 -9.19
N HIS A 81 8.03 3.49 -8.74
CA HIS A 81 8.11 4.95 -8.74
C HIS A 81 7.99 5.52 -10.16
N LYS A 82 8.67 4.93 -11.16
CA LYS A 82 8.54 5.36 -12.56
C LYS A 82 7.14 5.14 -13.11
N GLU A 83 6.54 3.99 -12.82
CA GLU A 83 5.19 3.67 -13.29
C GLU A 83 4.14 4.62 -12.69
N VAL A 84 4.19 4.84 -11.38
CA VAL A 84 3.20 5.65 -10.65
C VAL A 84 3.45 7.15 -10.84
N CYS A 85 4.71 7.58 -10.82
CA CYS A 85 5.06 9.00 -10.82
C CYS A 85 5.43 9.55 -12.20
N GLY A 86 5.66 8.71 -13.21
CA GLY A 86 6.04 9.15 -14.55
C GLY A 86 4.97 10.03 -15.23
N VAL A 87 3.71 9.99 -14.77
CA VAL A 87 2.65 10.89 -15.22
C VAL A 87 2.81 12.34 -14.72
N TYR A 88 3.57 12.56 -13.65
CA TYR A 88 3.87 13.88 -13.08
C TYR A 88 5.20 14.47 -13.58
N GLU A 89 6.04 13.69 -14.26
CA GLU A 89 7.29 14.15 -14.87
C GLU A 89 7.08 14.82 -16.26
N GLN A 90 5.92 15.43 -16.49
CA GLN A 90 5.57 16.16 -17.72
C GLN A 90 5.77 17.67 -17.59
#